data_AF-A0A7V9QF99-F1
#
_entry.id   AF-A0A7V9QF99-F1
#
_cell.length_a   1.000
_cell.length_b   1.000
_cell.length_c   1.000
_cell.angle_alpha   90.00
_cell.angle_beta   90.00
_cell.angle_gamma   90.00
#
_symmetry.space_group_name_H-M   'P 1'
#
loop_
_entity.id
_entity.type
_entity.pdbx_description
1 polymer ?
#
loop_
_entity_poly.entity_id
_entity_poly.type
_entity_poly.pdbx_seq_one_letter_code
_entity_poly.pdbx_strand_id
1 'polypeptide(L)'
;GILAAIAIPKFGQASARAKEKEADGLLKQIYTMQEVVRANSGAFTADITVLEAAGYEAPTAMQLKGYAVPVVSATCAHMVSNGSHNDRNLSYAAGAISDGTC
;
A
#
# COMPACT_ATOMS: atom_id res chain seq x y z
N GLY A 1 24.03 -8.08 29.66
CA GLY A 1 25.22 -7.71 28.86
C GLY A 1 24.82 -6.68 27.82
N ILE A 2 25.52 -5.55 27.76
CA ILE A 2 25.15 -4.34 27.00
C ILE A 2 24.93 -4.59 25.50
N LEU A 3 25.52 -5.65 24.91
CA LEU A 3 25.27 -6.02 23.51
C LEU A 3 23.80 -6.35 23.20
N ALA A 4 23.06 -6.96 24.12
CA ALA A 4 21.65 -7.26 23.91
C ALA A 4 20.80 -5.97 23.79
N ALA A 5 21.19 -4.90 24.49
CA ALA A 5 20.46 -3.63 24.48
C ALA A 5 20.62 -2.85 23.15
N ILE A 6 21.72 -3.05 22.41
CA ILE A 6 21.97 -2.37 21.12
C ILE A 6 21.29 -3.09 19.95
N ALA A 7 21.04 -4.40 20.06
CA ALA A 7 20.46 -5.19 18.98
C ALA A 7 18.93 -5.07 18.89
N ILE A 8 18.24 -4.91 20.02
CA ILE A 8 16.76 -4.85 20.09
C ILE A 8 16.16 -3.72 19.23
N PRO A 9 16.67 -2.48 19.24
CA PRO A 9 16.10 -1.40 18.43
C PRO A 9 16.19 -1.67 16.92
N LYS A 10 17.22 -2.40 16.46
CA LYS A 10 17.45 -2.68 15.04
C LYS A 10 16.44 -3.69 14.48
N PHE A 11 16.05 -4.69 15.28
CA PHE A 11 15.06 -5.68 14.86
C PHE A 11 13.66 -5.09 14.69
N GLY A 12 13.27 -4.14 15.54
CA GLY A 12 11.99 -3.44 15.41
C GLY A 12 11.90 -2.62 14.12
N GLN A 13 12.94 -1.85 13.79
CA GLN A 13 12.98 -1.07 12.55
C GLN A 13 13.01 -1.94 11.29
N ALA A 14 13.75 -3.06 11.31
CA ALA A 14 13.78 -4.00 10.18
C ALA A 14 12.40 -4.63 9.94
N SER A 15 11.70 -4.99 11.01
CA SER A 15 10.35 -5.57 10.93
C SER A 15 9.34 -4.54 10.39
N ALA A 16 9.44 -3.28 10.80
CA ALA A 16 8.59 -2.20 10.30
C ALA A 16 8.76 -1.99 8.79
N ARG A 17 10.01 -1.90 8.33
CA ARG A 17 10.30 -1.76 6.89
C ARG A 17 9.82 -2.97 6.08
N ALA A 18 9.91 -4.18 6.63
CA ALA A 18 9.40 -5.37 5.97
C ALA A 18 7.87 -5.27 5.77
N LYS A 19 7.13 -4.79 6.78
CA LYS A 19 5.69 -4.55 6.66
C LYS A 19 5.34 -3.47 5.65
N GLU A 20 6.08 -2.38 5.62
CA GLU A 20 5.92 -1.36 4.59
C GLU A 20 6.13 -1.92 3.17
N LYS A 21 7.08 -2.87 2.99
CA LYS A 21 7.30 -3.54 1.69
C LYS A 21 6.20 -4.50 1.27
N GLU A 22 5.47 -5.09 2.22
CA GLU A 22 4.26 -5.86 1.91
C GLU A 22 3.19 -4.90 1.32
N ALA A 23 3.01 -3.72 1.90
CA ALA A 23 2.07 -2.71 1.40
C ALA A 23 2.47 -2.16 0.02
N ASP A 24 3.77 -1.95 -0.21
CA ASP A 24 4.29 -1.53 -1.54
C ASP A 24 3.92 -2.53 -2.64
N GLY A 25 3.91 -3.83 -2.34
CA GLY A 25 3.53 -4.87 -3.29
C GLY A 25 2.08 -4.74 -3.74
N LEU A 26 1.17 -4.54 -2.78
CA LEU A 26 -0.26 -4.34 -3.06
C LEU A 26 -0.52 -3.03 -3.81
N LEU A 27 0.14 -1.94 -3.43
CA LEU A 27 0.00 -0.66 -4.13
C LEU A 27 0.40 -0.76 -5.61
N LYS A 28 1.42 -1.55 -5.93
CA LYS A 28 1.81 -1.82 -7.33
C LYS A 28 0.76 -2.63 -8.08
N GLN A 29 0.15 -3.62 -7.43
CA GLN A 29 -0.96 -4.37 -8.03
C GLN A 29 -2.16 -3.47 -8.29
N ILE A 30 -2.52 -2.58 -7.36
CA ILE A 30 -3.58 -1.59 -7.55
C ILE A 30 -3.25 -0.67 -8.72
N TYR A 31 -2.00 -0.20 -8.81
CA TYR A 31 -1.56 0.67 -9.89
C TYR A 31 -1.67 0.02 -11.27
N THR A 32 -1.27 -1.26 -11.40
CA THR A 32 -1.42 -1.96 -12.69
C THR A 32 -2.88 -2.11 -13.10
N MET A 33 -3.79 -2.33 -12.14
CA MET A 33 -5.24 -2.41 -12.43
C MET A 33 -5.82 -1.03 -12.78
N GLN A 34 -5.38 0.02 -12.10
CA GLN A 34 -5.74 1.40 -12.41
C GLN A 34 -5.31 1.80 -13.82
N GLU A 35 -4.13 1.37 -14.26
CA GLU A 35 -3.66 1.57 -15.62
C GLU A 35 -4.52 0.86 -16.67
N VAL A 36 -4.99 -0.36 -16.37
CA VAL A 36 -5.95 -1.08 -17.22
C VAL A 36 -7.29 -0.34 -17.30
N VAL A 37 -7.81 0.11 -16.15
CA VAL A 37 -9.05 0.91 -16.10
C VAL A 37 -8.89 2.21 -16.89
N ARG A 38 -7.74 2.89 -16.75
CA ARG A 38 -7.43 4.10 -17.51
C ARG A 38 -7.37 3.84 -19.01
N ALA A 39 -6.78 2.73 -19.44
CA ALA A 39 -6.73 2.37 -20.85
C ALA A 39 -8.14 2.17 -21.45
N ASN A 40 -9.08 1.65 -20.66
CA ASN A 40 -10.45 1.36 -21.12
C ASN A 40 -11.40 2.55 -21.00
N SER A 41 -11.26 3.37 -19.95
CA SER A 41 -12.20 4.46 -19.62
C SER A 41 -11.65 5.87 -19.84
N GLY A 42 -10.34 6.00 -20.06
CA GLY A 42 -9.64 7.28 -20.22
C GLY A 42 -9.24 7.97 -18.91
N ALA A 43 -9.65 7.45 -17.75
CA ALA A 43 -9.37 8.06 -16.45
C ALA A 43 -9.07 7.02 -15.36
N PHE A 44 -8.39 7.44 -14.29
CA PHE A 44 -8.27 6.66 -13.06
C PHE A 44 -9.57 6.71 -12.28
N THR A 45 -9.90 5.62 -11.58
CA THR A 45 -11.14 5.52 -10.80
C THR A 45 -10.87 5.66 -9.31
N ALA A 46 -11.81 6.27 -8.59
CA ALA A 46 -11.83 6.25 -7.12
C ALA A 46 -12.63 5.07 -6.56
N ASP A 47 -13.27 4.28 -7.43
CA ASP A 47 -14.13 3.18 -7.04
C ASP A 47 -13.38 1.84 -7.08
N ILE A 48 -13.21 1.23 -5.90
CA ILE A 48 -12.53 -0.06 -5.75
C ILE A 48 -13.30 -1.20 -6.44
N THR A 49 -14.62 -1.11 -6.57
CA THR A 49 -15.44 -2.14 -7.22
C THR A 49 -15.14 -2.23 -8.73
N VAL A 50 -14.73 -1.12 -9.34
CA VAL A 50 -14.28 -1.09 -10.74
C VAL A 50 -12.92 -1.78 -10.88
N LEU A 51 -12.06 -1.68 -9.87
CA LEU A 51 -10.80 -2.43 -9.84
C LEU A 51 -11.06 -3.93 -9.64
N GLU A 52 -12.03 -4.28 -8.79
CA GLU A 52 -12.44 -5.68 -8.60
C GLU A 52 -12.94 -6.30 -9.92
N ALA A 53 -13.72 -5.55 -10.70
CA ALA A 53 -14.11 -5.96 -12.05
C ALA A 53 -12.91 -6.12 -13.02
N ALA A 54 -11.80 -5.40 -12.79
CA ALA A 54 -10.55 -5.56 -13.53
C ALA A 54 -9.68 -6.73 -13.04
N GLY A 55 -10.13 -7.47 -12.00
CA GLY A 55 -9.42 -8.62 -11.42
C GLY A 55 -8.58 -8.28 -10.19
N TYR A 56 -8.78 -7.11 -9.57
CA TYR A 56 -8.21 -6.82 -8.27
C TYR A 56 -8.98 -7.58 -7.19
N GLU A 57 -8.33 -8.49 -6.49
CA GLU A 57 -8.91 -9.10 -5.29
C GLU A 57 -8.53 -8.25 -4.08
N ALA A 58 -9.51 -7.55 -3.52
CA ALA A 58 -9.29 -6.78 -2.31
C ALA A 58 -8.88 -7.73 -1.17
N PRO A 59 -7.80 -7.43 -0.42
CA PRO A 59 -7.43 -8.19 0.76
C PRO A 59 -8.49 -7.96 1.84
N THR A 60 -9.55 -8.77 1.81
CA THR A 60 -10.65 -8.74 2.78
C THR A 60 -10.08 -9.15 4.14
N ALA A 61 -10.04 -8.19 5.05
CA ALA A 61 -9.63 -8.28 6.46
C ALA A 61 -8.49 -9.28 6.76
N MET A 62 -7.28 -8.74 7.00
CA MET A 62 -6.14 -9.38 7.69
C MET A 62 -5.07 -10.12 6.87
N GLN A 63 -5.03 -10.04 5.54
CA GLN A 63 -3.88 -10.62 4.81
C GLN A 63 -2.56 -9.88 5.11
N LEU A 64 -2.61 -8.55 5.28
CA LEU A 64 -1.51 -7.79 5.88
C LEU A 64 -1.89 -7.43 7.32
N LYS A 65 -1.37 -8.17 8.30
CA LYS A 65 -1.60 -7.92 9.75
C LYS A 65 -1.19 -6.52 10.26
N GLY A 66 -0.66 -5.64 9.41
CA GLY A 66 -0.20 -4.29 9.78
C GLY A 66 -0.82 -3.15 8.98
N TYR A 67 -1.70 -3.43 8.01
CA TYR A 67 -2.34 -2.41 7.17
C TYR A 67 -3.84 -2.64 7.06
N ALA A 68 -4.59 -1.54 6.98
CA ALA A 68 -6.02 -1.58 6.70
C ALA A 68 -6.28 -1.91 5.23
N VAL A 69 -7.56 -1.98 4.87
CA VAL A 69 -8.00 -2.10 3.48
C VAL A 69 -7.50 -0.89 2.68
N PRO A 70 -6.98 -1.08 1.46
CA PRO A 70 -6.50 0.02 0.63
C PRO A 70 -7.62 1.01 0.30
N VAL A 71 -7.27 2.30 0.38
CA VAL A 71 -8.11 3.41 -0.04
C VAL A 71 -7.65 3.84 -1.43
N VAL A 72 -8.60 3.96 -2.36
CA VAL A 72 -8.34 4.29 -3.75
C VAL A 72 -9.00 5.64 -4.06
N SER A 73 -8.28 6.53 -4.75
CA SER A 73 -8.80 7.81 -5.20
C SER A 73 -8.51 7.98 -6.70
N ALA A 74 -8.97 9.08 -7.30
CA ALA A 74 -8.67 9.38 -8.70
C ALA A 74 -7.20 9.78 -8.94
N THR A 75 -6.42 10.08 -7.89
CA THR A 75 -5.05 10.60 -8.00
C THR A 75 -3.99 9.66 -7.44
N CYS A 76 -4.38 8.75 -6.54
CA CYS A 76 -3.46 7.84 -5.88
C CYS A 76 -4.18 6.69 -5.16
N ALA A 77 -3.41 5.66 -4.80
CA ALA A 77 -3.83 4.62 -3.85
C ALA A 77 -3.04 4.77 -2.55
N HIS A 78 -3.67 4.46 -1.42
CA HIS A 78 -3.09 4.58 -0.08
C HIS A 78 -3.41 3.37 0.79
N MET A 79 -2.40 2.92 1.54
CA MET A 79 -2.46 1.86 2.54
C MET A 79 -2.23 2.49 3.91
N VAL A 80 -3.28 2.49 4.73
CA VAL A 80 -3.27 3.01 6.12
C VAL A 80 -2.61 1.99 7.04
N SER A 81 -1.60 2.39 7.81
CA SER A 81 -1.00 1.53 8.82
C SER A 81 -1.93 1.34 10.03
N ASN A 82 -2.00 0.11 10.54
CA ASN A 82 -2.70 -0.22 11.78
C ASN A 82 -1.74 -0.25 12.99
N GLY A 83 -0.53 0.32 12.87
CA GLY A 83 0.52 0.22 13.89
C GLY A 83 1.55 1.34 13.80
N SER A 84 2.78 1.06 14.25
CA SER A 84 3.90 2.01 14.26
C SER A 84 4.69 2.06 12.95
N HIS A 85 4.04 1.76 11.81
CA HIS A 85 4.67 1.77 10.49
C HIS A 85 4.16 2.98 9.70
N ASN A 86 4.92 3.42 8.69
CA ASN A 86 4.46 4.53 7.87
C ASN A 86 3.30 4.07 6.98
N ASP A 87 2.33 4.97 6.82
CA ASP A 87 1.36 4.91 5.74
C ASP A 87 2.08 4.92 4.40
N ARG A 88 1.61 4.09 3.46
CA ARG A 88 2.24 3.96 2.13
C ARG A 88 1.25 4.44 1.09
N ASN A 89 1.68 5.29 0.19
CA ASN A 89 0.87 5.74 -0.94
C ASN A 89 1.59 5.50 -2.26
N LEU A 90 0.82 5.45 -3.35
CA LEU A 90 1.32 5.45 -4.71
C LEU A 90 0.59 6.52 -5.51
N SER A 91 1.33 7.53 -5.97
CA SER A 91 0.80 8.58 -6.84
C SER A 91 0.71 8.08 -8.27
N TYR A 92 -0.45 8.24 -8.90
CA TYR A 92 -0.64 7.84 -10.30
C TYR A 92 0.03 8.80 -11.29
N ALA A 93 0.21 10.07 -10.90
CA ALA A 93 0.91 11.05 -11.73
C ALA A 93 2.43 10.81 -11.73
N ALA A 94 3.00 10.46 -10.58
CA ALA A 94 4.44 10.23 -10.44
C ALA A 94 4.86 8.76 -10.68
N GLY A 95 3.92 7.80 -10.59
CA GLY A 95 4.23 6.37 -10.65
C GLY A 95 5.16 5.92 -9.51
N ALA A 96 5.19 6.67 -8.41
CA ALA A 96 6.16 6.51 -7.33
C ALA A 96 5.44 6.25 -6.00
N ILE A 97 6.07 5.43 -5.16
CA ILE A 97 5.60 5.14 -3.81
C ILE A 97 6.24 6.13 -2.84
N SER A 98 5.44 6.72 -1.96
CA SER A 98 5.93 7.58 -0.89
C SER A 98 5.24 7.29 0.44
N ASP A 99 5.79 7.86 1.50
CA ASP A 99 5.21 7.76 2.84
C ASP A 99 4.16 8.85 3.04
N GLY A 100 3.08 8.54 3.76
CA GLY A 100 2.01 9.48 4.09
C GLY A 100 0.72 9.27 3.29
N THR A 101 -0.16 10.27 3.31
CA THR A 101 -1.48 10.16 2.67
C THR A 101 -1.46 10.70 1.24
N CYS A 102 -2.40 10.17 0.47
CA CYS A 102 -3.06 10.90 -0.60
C CYS A 102 -3.70 12.21 -0.09
#